data_AF-A0A8T3LRX8-F1
#
_entry.id   AF-A0A8T3LRX8-F1
#
_cell.length_a   1.000
_cell.length_b   1.000
_cell.length_c   1.000
_cell.angle_alpha   90.00
_cell.angle_beta   90.00
_cell.angle_gamma   90.00
#
_symmetry.space_group_name_H-M   'P 1'
#
loop_
_entity.id
_entity.type
_entity.pdbx_description
1 polymer ?
#
loop_
_entity_poly.entity_id
_entity_poly.type
_entity_poly.pdbx_seq_one_letter_code
_entity_poly.pdbx_strand_id
1 'polypeptide(L)'
;TPTKQRVLTVTGERGMYVADYIEQDLVFYANPDADGTWLNRGVTSVAEGEMTRRSVRREEPLTVELREFARAVRDGAPPPVDPHDAMVALLLARKMVESALSGEVIAGAALEEVLS
;
A
#
# COMPACT_ATOMS: atom_id res chain seq x y z
N THR A 1 24.58 8.85 3.84
CA THR A 1 23.55 9.91 3.88
C THR A 1 22.21 9.26 4.17
N PRO A 2 21.43 9.68 5.17
CA PRO A 2 20.09 9.13 5.35
C PRO A 2 19.10 9.91 4.48
N THR A 3 18.65 9.32 3.37
CA THR A 3 17.54 9.86 2.58
C THR A 3 16.22 9.52 3.25
N LYS A 4 15.35 10.51 3.44
CA LYS A 4 13.98 10.28 3.88
C LYS A 4 13.23 9.60 2.74
N GLN A 5 12.69 8.40 2.96
CA GLN A 5 11.95 7.64 1.96
C GLN A 5 10.56 7.29 2.51
N ARG A 6 9.51 7.59 1.73
CA ARG A 6 8.14 7.14 1.98
C ARG A 6 7.57 6.67 0.65
N VAL A 7 7.84 5.41 0.33
CA VAL A 7 7.47 4.81 -0.95
C VAL A 7 6.70 3.52 -0.67
N LEU A 8 5.58 3.32 -1.34
CA LEU A 8 4.86 2.05 -1.38
C LEU A 8 4.91 1.50 -2.79
N THR A 9 5.28 0.23 -2.90
CA THR A 9 5.29 -0.50 -4.17
C THR A 9 4.26 -1.63 -4.10
N VAL A 10 3.39 -1.70 -5.11
CA VAL A 10 2.40 -2.77 -5.26
C VAL A 10 2.63 -3.46 -6.59
N THR A 11 2.92 -4.76 -6.56
CA THR A 11 3.21 -5.56 -7.75
C THR A 11 2.06 -6.52 -8.03
N GLY A 12 1.74 -6.70 -9.30
CA GLY A 12 0.79 -7.70 -9.79
C GLY A 12 1.23 -8.27 -11.15
N GLU A 13 0.44 -9.19 -11.70
CA GLU A 13 0.76 -9.88 -12.96
C GLU A 13 0.97 -8.91 -14.15
N ARG A 14 0.23 -7.79 -14.17
CA ARG A 14 0.22 -6.80 -15.26
C ARG A 14 1.27 -5.70 -15.11
N GLY A 15 2.01 -5.69 -14.01
CA GLY A 15 2.98 -4.62 -13.73
C GLY A 15 3.02 -4.22 -12.27
N MET A 16 3.49 -3.00 -12.04
CA MET A 16 3.80 -2.49 -10.70
C MET A 16 3.39 -1.03 -10.57
N TYR A 17 2.80 -0.68 -9.44
CA TYR A 17 2.60 0.70 -9.01
C TYR A 17 3.66 1.10 -8.01
N VAL A 18 4.20 2.31 -8.16
CA VAL A 18 5.08 2.96 -7.18
C VAL A 18 4.43 4.28 -6.77
N ALA A 19 4.08 4.38 -5.49
CA ALA A 19 3.56 5.58 -4.88
C ALA A 19 4.66 6.25 -4.06
N ASP A 20 5.05 7.46 -4.43
CA ASP A 20 5.94 8.32 -3.63
C ASP A 20 5.09 9.31 -2.84
N TYR A 21 5.04 9.14 -1.51
CA TYR A 21 4.23 9.99 -0.63
C TYR A 21 4.88 11.35 -0.34
N ILE A 22 6.17 11.52 -0.59
CA ILE A 22 6.87 12.80 -0.41
C ILE A 22 6.57 13.69 -1.62
N GLU A 23 6.77 13.16 -2.82
CA GLU A 23 6.51 13.90 -4.06
C GLU A 23 5.01 13.91 -4.44
N GLN A 24 4.20 13.07 -3.79
CA GLN A 24 2.78 12.84 -4.10
C GLN A 24 2.61 12.41 -5.55
N ASP A 25 3.39 11.41 -5.97
CA ASP A 25 3.37 10.84 -7.31
C ASP A 25 2.90 9.38 -7.28
N LEU A 26 2.19 8.99 -8.34
CA LEU A 26 1.84 7.60 -8.60
C LEU A 26 2.31 7.23 -10.01
N VAL A 27 3.20 6.25 -10.10
CA VAL A 27 3.71 5.75 -11.38
C VAL A 27 3.28 4.30 -11.56
N PHE A 28 2.75 4.00 -12.74
CA PHE A 28 2.54 2.63 -13.19
C PHE A 28 3.65 2.21 -14.15
N TYR A 29 4.18 1.01 -13.94
CA TYR A 29 5.12 0.33 -14.83
C TYR A 29 4.43 -0.91 -15.38
N ALA A 30 4.12 -0.93 -16.66
CA ALA A 30 3.45 -2.06 -17.30
C ALA A 30 4.40 -3.25 -17.47
N ASN A 31 3.86 -4.46 -17.36
CA ASN A 31 4.51 -5.68 -17.80
C ASN A 31 4.02 -6.02 -19.22
N PRO A 32 4.84 -5.82 -20.27
CA PRO A 32 4.40 -6.05 -21.66
C PRO A 32 4.15 -7.53 -21.96
N ASP A 33 4.71 -8.43 -21.16
CA ASP A 33 4.53 -9.89 -21.29
C ASP A 33 3.34 -10.42 -20.48
N ALA A 34 2.49 -9.55 -19.91
CA ALA A 34 1.36 -9.97 -19.08
C ALA A 34 0.36 -10.88 -19.83
N ASP A 35 0.20 -10.68 -21.14
CA ASP A 35 -0.68 -11.49 -22.00
C ASP A 35 0.07 -12.64 -22.72
N GLY A 36 1.38 -12.79 -22.48
CA GLY A 36 2.24 -13.76 -23.17
C GLY A 36 2.02 -15.20 -22.72
N THR A 37 1.89 -16.13 -23.67
CA THR A 37 1.79 -17.57 -23.38
C THR A 37 3.08 -18.12 -22.77
N TRP A 38 2.94 -18.89 -21.68
CA TRP A 38 3.98 -19.52 -20.86
C TRP A 38 5.09 -20.33 -21.56
N LEU A 39 5.02 -20.55 -22.88
CA LEU A 39 5.89 -21.49 -23.61
C LEU A 39 7.34 -21.02 -23.86
N ASN A 40 7.71 -19.77 -23.53
CA ASN A 40 9.03 -19.23 -23.87
C ASN A 40 9.72 -18.50 -22.70
N ARG A 41 9.60 -19.01 -21.47
CA ARG A 41 10.30 -18.42 -20.31
C ARG A 41 11.75 -18.93 -20.21
N GLY A 42 12.58 -18.53 -21.17
CA GLY A 42 14.02 -18.41 -20.92
C GLY A 42 14.23 -17.30 -19.89
N VAL A 43 14.97 -17.59 -18.82
CA VAL A 43 15.33 -16.58 -17.80
C VAL A 43 16.26 -15.57 -18.47
N THR A 44 15.75 -14.43 -18.95
CA THR A 44 16.45 -13.13 -18.97
C THR A 44 15.66 -12.09 -19.74
N SER A 45 15.14 -11.12 -18.99
CA SER A 45 14.98 -9.71 -19.33
C SER A 45 13.61 -9.23 -18.87
N VAL A 46 13.59 -8.29 -17.93
CA VAL A 46 12.39 -7.48 -17.69
C VAL A 46 12.29 -6.58 -18.91
N ALA A 47 11.30 -6.80 -19.77
CA ALA A 47 11.03 -5.88 -20.86
C ALA A 47 10.52 -4.56 -20.27
N GLU A 48 11.12 -3.44 -20.68
CA GLU A 48 10.65 -2.11 -20.31
C GLU A 48 9.26 -1.89 -20.94
N GLY A 49 8.20 -2.08 -20.14
CA GLY A 49 6.85 -1.71 -20.53
C GLY A 49 6.60 -0.21 -20.45
N GLU A 50 5.41 0.21 -20.85
CA GLU A 50 4.99 1.61 -20.74
C GLU A 50 5.05 2.10 -19.28
N MET A 51 5.66 3.27 -19.08
CA MET A 51 5.62 4.00 -17.81
C MET A 51 4.57 5.10 -17.90
N THR A 52 3.55 5.04 -17.04
CA THR A 52 2.53 6.08 -16.96
C THR A 52 2.58 6.77 -15.61
N ARG A 53 2.97 8.06 -15.59
CA ARG A 53 2.84 8.92 -14.41
C ARG A 53 1.41 9.45 -14.31
N ARG A 54 0.76 9.20 -13.17
CA ARG A 54 -0.56 9.74 -12.84
C ARG A 54 -0.39 10.96 -11.95
N SER A 55 -1.04 12.06 -12.32
CA SER A 55 -1.05 13.26 -11.48
C SER A 55 -1.97 13.06 -10.28
N VAL A 56 -1.42 13.10 -9.08
CA VAL A 56 -2.20 13.23 -7.84
C VAL A 56 -2.30 14.70 -7.51
N ARG A 57 -3.50 15.17 -7.13
CA ARG A 57 -3.68 16.55 -6.69
C ARG A 57 -2.91 16.74 -5.38
N ARG A 58 -1.95 17.66 -5.38
CA ARG A 58 -1.19 17.97 -4.17
C ARG A 58 -2.09 18.69 -3.17
N GLU A 59 -2.32 18.05 -2.04
CA GLU A 59 -3.00 18.60 -0.87
C GLU A 59 -2.19 18.27 0.38
N GLU A 60 -2.24 19.16 1.36
CA GLU A 60 -1.57 18.97 2.64
C GLU A 60 -2.31 17.87 3.44
N PRO A 61 -1.65 16.74 3.79
CA PRO A 61 -2.36 15.58 4.32
C PRO A 61 -3.16 15.85 5.60
N LEU A 62 -2.62 16.63 6.54
CA LEU A 62 -3.32 16.91 7.80
C LEU A 62 -4.56 17.77 7.58
N THR A 63 -4.50 18.72 6.65
CA THR A 63 -5.67 19.50 6.23
C THR A 63 -6.77 18.59 5.69
N VAL A 64 -6.43 17.60 4.86
CA VAL A 64 -7.42 16.64 4.33
C VAL A 64 -8.02 15.82 5.47
N GLU A 65 -7.19 15.28 6.36
CA GLU A 65 -7.63 14.48 7.50
C GLU A 65 -8.56 15.26 8.45
N LEU A 66 -8.17 16.46 8.87
CA LEU A 66 -8.97 17.31 9.76
C LEU A 66 -10.28 17.76 9.10
N ARG A 67 -10.26 18.01 7.79
CA ARG A 67 -11.45 18.38 7.03
C ARG A 67 -12.45 17.22 7.01
N GLU A 68 -12.00 16.01 6.69
CA GLU A 68 -12.87 14.81 6.67
C GLU A 68 -13.37 14.47 8.08
N PHE A 69 -12.53 14.60 9.12
CA PHE A 69 -12.96 14.47 10.51
C PHE A 69 -14.08 15.47 10.86
N ALA A 70 -13.88 16.77 10.59
CA ALA A 70 -14.88 17.78 10.88
C ALA A 70 -16.19 17.55 10.11
N ARG A 71 -16.10 16.99 8.89
CA ARG A 71 -17.26 16.63 8.08
C ARG A 71 -18.03 15.45 8.66
N ALA A 72 -17.33 14.38 9.07
CA ALA A 72 -17.93 13.24 9.76
C ALA A 72 -18.67 13.66 11.04
N VAL A 73 -18.05 14.53 11.86
CA VAL A 73 -18.65 15.03 13.10
C VAL A 73 -19.87 15.92 12.86
N ARG A 74 -19.80 16.85 11.90
CA ARG A 74 -20.91 17.81 11.65
C ARG A 74 -22.08 17.18 10.91
N ASP A 75 -21.78 16.36 9.91
CA ASP A 75 -22.78 15.88 8.95
C ASP A 75 -23.23 14.44 9.25
N GLY A 76 -22.65 13.79 10.26
CA GLY A 76 -22.90 12.38 10.57
C GLY A 76 -22.42 11.42 9.49
N ALA A 77 -21.53 11.87 8.60
CA ALA A 77 -20.93 11.03 7.57
C ALA A 77 -19.95 10.02 8.21
N PRO A 78 -19.71 8.85 7.59
CA PRO A 78 -18.70 7.93 8.07
C PRO A 78 -17.31 8.59 8.05
N PRO A 79 -16.44 8.28 9.02
CA PRO A 79 -15.05 8.73 8.99
C PRO A 79 -14.31 8.14 7.78
N PRO A 80 -13.20 8.76 7.34
CA PRO A 80 -12.39 8.25 6.22
C PRO A 80 -11.74 6.89 6.50
N VAL A 81 -11.62 6.51 7.78
CA VAL A 81 -11.12 5.19 8.23
C VAL A 81 -12.12 4.63 9.24
N ASP A 82 -12.56 3.39 9.03
CA ASP A 82 -13.47 2.72 9.95
C ASP A 82 -12.76 2.41 11.30
N PRO A 83 -13.42 2.58 12.45
CA PRO A 83 -12.84 2.23 13.75
C PRO A 83 -12.37 0.77 13.85
N HIS A 84 -13.05 -0.15 13.16
CA HIS A 84 -12.65 -1.55 13.06
C HIS A 84 -11.30 -1.67 12.35
N ASP A 85 -11.13 -1.04 11.19
CA ASP A 85 -9.88 -1.07 10.43
C ASP A 85 -8.72 -0.48 11.24
N ALA A 86 -8.97 0.57 12.02
CA ALA A 86 -7.98 1.14 12.94
C ALA A 86 -7.55 0.15 14.04
N MET A 87 -8.50 -0.61 14.60
CA MET A 87 -8.22 -1.66 15.58
C MET A 87 -7.38 -2.79 14.96
N VAL A 88 -7.79 -3.27 13.77
CA VAL A 88 -7.07 -4.30 13.02
C VAL A 88 -5.62 -3.87 12.77
N ALA A 89 -5.41 -2.64 12.29
CA ALA A 89 -4.07 -2.10 12.03
C ALA A 89 -3.20 -2.09 13.30
N LEU A 90 -3.75 -1.68 14.44
CA LEU A 90 -3.04 -1.68 15.73
C LEU A 90 -2.67 -3.09 16.19
N LEU A 91 -3.61 -4.04 16.09
CA LEU A 91 -3.39 -5.42 16.48
C LEU A 91 -2.33 -6.10 15.59
N LEU A 92 -2.37 -5.87 14.27
CA LEU A 92 -1.34 -6.32 13.34
C LEU A 92 0.04 -5.73 13.68
N ALA A 93 0.11 -4.43 13.97
CA ALA A 93 1.36 -3.80 14.39
C ALA A 93 1.93 -4.45 15.65
N ARG A 94 1.07 -4.82 16.60
CA ARG A 94 1.49 -5.56 17.80
C ARG A 94 2.00 -6.97 17.48
N LYS A 95 1.36 -7.68 16.54
CA LYS A 95 1.83 -9.00 16.07
C LYS A 95 3.20 -8.90 15.37
N MET A 96 3.46 -7.82 14.64
CA MET A 96 4.80 -7.57 14.09
C MET A 96 5.86 -7.38 15.17
N VAL A 97 5.53 -6.65 16.25
CA VAL A 97 6.44 -6.49 17.40
C VAL A 97 6.66 -7.83 18.13
N GLU A 98 5.61 -8.62 18.33
CA GLU A 98 5.70 -9.97 18.91
C GLU A 98 6.61 -10.89 18.09
N SER A 99 6.45 -10.90 16.77
CA SER A 99 7.31 -11.64 15.84
C SER A 99 8.77 -11.19 15.93
N ALA A 100 9.02 -9.88 15.97
CA ALA A 100 10.38 -9.35 16.06
C ALA A 100 11.09 -9.72 17.37
N LEU A 101 10.36 -9.77 18.49
CA LEU A 101 10.91 -10.10 19.81
C LEU A 101 11.13 -11.61 19.98
N SER A 102 10.26 -12.44 19.42
CA SER A 102 10.36 -13.90 19.49
C SER A 102 11.31 -14.49 18.44
N GLY A 103 11.49 -13.80 17.32
CA GLY A 103 12.18 -14.35 16.14
C GLY A 103 11.35 -15.39 15.39
N GLU A 104 10.05 -15.51 15.69
CA GLU A 104 9.15 -16.49 15.10
C GLU A 104 8.12 -15.82 14.17
N VAL A 105 7.68 -16.56 13.15
CA VAL A 105 6.63 -16.13 12.23
C VAL A 105 5.26 -16.34 12.88
N ILE A 106 4.44 -15.30 12.93
CA ILE A 106 3.03 -15.43 13.34
C ILE A 106 2.24 -16.08 12.19
N ALA A 107 1.70 -17.28 12.44
CA ALA A 107 0.93 -18.03 11.45
C ALA A 107 -0.43 -17.37 11.13
N GLY A 108 -0.96 -17.64 9.94
CA GLY A 108 -2.24 -17.07 9.47
C GLY A 108 -3.43 -17.32 10.41
N ALA A 109 -3.54 -18.51 11.00
CA ALA A 109 -4.60 -18.83 11.96
C ALA A 109 -4.59 -17.89 13.19
N ALA A 110 -3.41 -17.44 13.63
CA ALA A 110 -3.28 -16.48 14.73
C ALA A 110 -3.57 -15.02 14.29
N LEU A 111 -3.60 -14.76 12.97
CA LEU A 111 -4.02 -13.48 12.40
C LEU A 111 -5.52 -13.46 12.11
N GLU A 112 -6.16 -14.60 11.88
CA GLU A 112 -7.62 -14.67 11.66
C GLU A 112 -8.39 -14.09 12.85
N GLU A 113 -7.94 -14.32 14.09
CA GLU A 113 -8.52 -13.70 15.30
C GLU A 113 -8.44 -12.17 15.31
N VAL A 114 -7.48 -11.60 14.58
CA VAL A 114 -7.28 -10.15 14.46
C VAL A 114 -8.06 -9.57 13.28
N LEU A 115 -8.28 -10.37 12.22
CA LEU A 115 -8.87 -9.94 10.96
C LEU A 115 -10.39 -10.22 10.87
N SER A 116 -10.94 -11.03 11.78
CA SER A 116 -12.37 -11.36 11.89
C SER A 116 -13.17 -10.27 12.60
#